data_AF-A0A8D8ETR2-F1
#
_entry.id   AF-A0A8D8ETR2-F1
#
_cell.length_a   1.000
_cell.length_b   1.000
_cell.length_c   1.000
_cell.angle_alpha   90.00
_cell.angle_beta   90.00
_cell.angle_gamma   90.00
#
_symmetry.space_group_name_H-M   'P 1'
#
loop_
_entity.id
_entity.type
_entity.pdbx_description
1 polymer ?
#
loop_
_entity_poly.entity_id
_entity_poly.type
_entity_poly.pdbx_seq_one_letter_code
_entity_poly.pdbx_strand_id
1 'polypeptide(L)'
;MGVLGPNVLLLGMAFGMVTLVASNDNLRVAYQWNQIDYEFPGGSDDRAEAIRSGAYVPENVIPVGLEVYKKRLFLTLPRWKPGIPASLAYININDTTTQSPKLRPYPSWNAHRQMGDEEAPEIVSPFRIRADRCGRLWVLDTG
;
A
#
# COMPACT_ATOMS: atom_id res chain seq x y z
N MET A 1 28.41 -31.63 -76.98
CA MET A 1 28.03 -32.90 -76.32
C MET A 1 28.51 -32.80 -74.89
N GLY A 2 27.76 -32.37 -73.87
CA GLY A 2 26.37 -32.66 -73.57
C GLY A 2 26.31 -33.80 -72.56
N VAL A 3 26.59 -33.55 -71.28
CA VAL A 3 26.14 -34.41 -70.17
C VAL A 3 25.86 -33.55 -68.94
N LEU A 4 24.68 -33.79 -68.37
CA LEU A 4 23.98 -33.08 -67.31
C LEU A 4 24.70 -33.17 -65.96
N GLY A 5 24.71 -32.07 -65.19
CA GLY A 5 25.18 -32.05 -63.81
C GLY A 5 24.15 -32.63 -62.83
N PRO A 6 24.58 -33.14 -61.65
CA PRO A 6 23.64 -33.57 -60.63
C PRO A 6 23.12 -32.36 -59.84
N ASN A 7 21.83 -32.06 -60.02
CA ASN A 7 21.05 -31.23 -59.11
C ASN A 7 20.98 -31.93 -57.74
N VAL A 8 21.74 -31.44 -56.77
CA VAL A 8 21.51 -31.75 -55.35
C VAL A 8 20.66 -30.61 -54.78
N LEU A 9 19.38 -30.88 -54.62
CA LEU A 9 18.42 -29.96 -54.01
C LEU A 9 17.96 -30.53 -52.66
N LEU A 10 17.89 -29.63 -51.68
CA LEU A 10 17.20 -29.69 -50.38
C LEU A 10 17.93 -30.48 -49.26
N LEU A 11 17.96 -30.04 -48.01
CA LEU A 11 17.10 -29.08 -47.32
C LEU A 11 17.90 -28.47 -46.15
N GLY A 12 18.23 -27.18 -46.21
CA GLY A 12 18.70 -26.47 -45.01
C GLY A 12 17.52 -26.27 -44.07
N MET A 13 17.39 -27.11 -43.04
CA MET A 13 16.48 -26.80 -41.93
C MET A 13 17.05 -25.60 -41.18
N ALA A 14 16.58 -24.40 -41.53
CA ALA A 14 16.70 -23.25 -40.66
C ALA A 14 15.77 -23.51 -39.46
N PHE A 15 16.31 -24.11 -38.41
CA PHE A 15 15.68 -24.06 -37.09
C PHE A 15 15.73 -22.61 -36.64
N GLY A 16 14.67 -21.87 -36.95
CA GLY A 16 14.42 -20.57 -36.34
C GLY A 16 14.39 -20.78 -34.84
N MET A 17 15.38 -20.23 -34.14
CA MET A 17 15.44 -20.26 -32.69
C MET A 17 14.31 -19.36 -32.19
N VAL A 18 13.13 -19.94 -31.99
CA VAL A 18 12.04 -19.27 -31.29
C VAL A 18 12.48 -19.16 -29.85
N THR A 19 12.99 -17.98 -29.48
CA THR A 19 13.27 -17.66 -28.09
C THR A 19 11.92 -17.56 -27.38
N LEU A 20 11.60 -18.58 -26.59
CA LEU A 20 10.49 -18.51 -25.64
C LEU A 20 10.87 -17.46 -24.59
N VAL A 21 10.39 -16.23 -24.74
CA VAL A 21 10.51 -15.21 -23.71
C VAL A 21 9.49 -15.56 -22.63
N ALA A 22 9.91 -16.31 -21.61
CA ALA A 22 9.12 -16.50 -20.41
C ALA A 22 9.19 -15.21 -19.57
N SER A 23 8.11 -14.43 -19.53
CA SER A 23 8.00 -13.29 -18.60
C SER A 23 7.75 -13.83 -17.20
N ASN A 24 8.70 -13.66 -16.29
CA ASN A 24 8.49 -13.85 -14.86
C ASN A 24 7.88 -12.58 -14.27
N ASP A 25 6.57 -12.39 -14.48
CA ASP A 25 5.81 -11.25 -13.94
C ASP A 25 5.51 -11.46 -12.44
N ASN A 26 6.55 -11.57 -11.63
CA ASN A 26 6.40 -11.66 -10.18
C ASN A 26 6.12 -10.28 -9.59
N LEU A 27 5.06 -10.17 -8.79
CA LEU A 27 4.81 -8.99 -7.96
C LEU A 27 6.00 -8.77 -7.02
N ARG A 28 6.51 -7.53 -6.98
CA ARG A 28 7.59 -7.14 -6.07
C ARG A 28 7.00 -6.49 -4.83
N VAL A 29 7.53 -6.85 -3.67
CA VAL A 29 7.18 -6.22 -2.39
C VAL A 29 7.74 -4.80 -2.38
N ALA A 30 6.83 -3.81 -2.38
CA ALA A 30 7.21 -2.40 -2.22
C ALA A 30 7.33 -2.03 -0.73
N TYR A 31 6.33 -2.44 0.07
CA TYR A 31 6.26 -2.20 1.51
C TYR A 31 5.71 -3.44 2.21
N GLN A 32 6.10 -3.63 3.46
CA GLN A 32 5.68 -4.75 4.29
C GLN A 32 5.70 -4.35 5.77
N TRP A 33 4.77 -4.89 6.56
CA TRP A 33 4.71 -4.66 8.00
C TRP A 33 4.40 -5.98 8.70
N ASN A 34 5.14 -6.29 9.76
CA ASN A 34 4.71 -7.31 10.72
C ASN A 34 3.55 -6.78 11.56
N GLN A 35 3.66 -5.52 11.97
CA GLN A 35 2.62 -4.73 12.64
C GLN A 35 2.68 -3.32 12.09
N ILE A 36 1.52 -2.71 11.88
CA ILE A 36 1.41 -1.31 11.49
C ILE A 36 1.80 -0.43 12.67
N ASP A 37 2.56 0.64 12.43
CA ASP A 37 2.95 1.62 13.44
C ASP A 37 2.78 3.05 12.92
N TYR A 38 2.72 4.03 13.83
CA TYR A 38 2.40 5.43 13.52
C TYR A 38 3.52 6.39 13.93
N GLU A 39 3.60 7.52 13.23
CA GLU A 39 4.42 8.67 13.63
C GLU A 39 3.69 9.49 14.73
N PHE A 40 3.79 9.02 15.97
CA PHE A 40 3.23 9.72 17.14
C PHE A 40 3.91 11.08 17.36
N PRO A 41 3.16 12.16 17.71
CA PRO A 41 3.72 13.52 17.85
C PRO A 41 4.84 13.63 18.89
N GLY A 42 4.66 13.03 20.08
CA GLY A 42 5.67 12.93 21.13
C GLY A 42 6.61 11.73 20.99
N GLY A 43 6.64 11.09 19.82
CA GLY A 43 7.56 10.00 19.54
C GLY A 43 7.29 8.75 20.37
N SER A 44 8.32 8.24 21.07
CA SER A 44 8.26 6.98 21.83
C SER A 44 7.33 7.05 23.03
N ASP A 45 7.25 8.21 23.69
CA ASP A 45 6.55 8.36 24.96
C ASP A 45 5.03 8.32 24.74
N ASP A 46 4.54 9.08 23.75
CA ASP A 46 3.15 9.05 23.30
C ASP A 46 2.76 7.66 22.78
N ARG A 47 3.63 7.01 22.01
CA ARG A 47 3.39 5.64 21.53
C ARG A 47 3.23 4.68 22.70
N ALA A 48 4.10 4.77 23.70
CA ALA A 48 4.07 3.90 24.87
C ALA A 48 2.80 4.16 25.71
N GLU A 49 2.39 5.42 25.87
CA GLU A 49 1.13 5.76 26.54
C GLU A 49 -0.09 5.26 25.79
N ALA A 50 -0.12 5.40 24.46
CA ALA A 50 -1.20 4.88 23.63
C ALA A 50 -1.34 3.35 23.77
N ILE A 51 -0.22 2.63 23.88
CA ILE A 51 -0.23 1.19 24.15
C ILE A 51 -0.74 0.89 25.57
N ARG A 52 -0.24 1.60 26.59
CA ARG A 52 -0.65 1.40 27.98
C ARG A 52 -2.14 1.64 28.21
N SER A 53 -2.67 2.71 27.61
CA SER A 53 -4.08 3.10 27.72
C SER A 53 -5.02 2.24 26.86
N GLY A 54 -4.48 1.42 25.95
CA GLY A 54 -5.26 0.66 24.99
C GLY A 54 -5.78 1.49 23.80
N ALA A 55 -5.39 2.76 23.69
CA ALA A 55 -5.66 3.60 22.52
C ALA A 55 -4.94 3.11 21.25
N TYR A 56 -3.89 2.29 21.42
CA TYR A 56 -3.15 1.64 20.36
C TYR A 56 -2.89 0.16 20.69
N VAL A 57 -3.49 -0.75 19.91
CA VAL A 57 -3.27 -2.20 19.98
C VAL A 57 -2.79 -2.64 18.59
N PRO A 58 -1.47 -2.80 18.38
CA PRO A 58 -0.89 -3.05 17.06
C PRO A 58 -1.51 -4.24 16.31
N GLU A 59 -1.87 -5.29 17.03
CA GLU A 59 -2.44 -6.54 16.51
C GLU A 59 -3.85 -6.35 15.93
N ASN A 60 -4.54 -5.27 16.32
CA ASN A 60 -5.87 -4.95 15.85
C ASN A 60 -5.85 -4.06 14.59
N VAL A 61 -4.69 -3.50 14.23
CA VAL A 61 -4.56 -2.55 13.13
C VAL A 61 -4.44 -3.31 11.81
N ILE A 62 -5.56 -3.42 11.09
CA ILE A 62 -5.65 -4.18 9.83
C ILE A 62 -5.90 -3.20 8.66
N PRO A 63 -4.94 -3.03 7.74
CA PRO A 63 -5.14 -2.21 6.54
C PRO A 63 -6.03 -2.94 5.53
N VAL A 64 -7.04 -2.26 4.98
CA VAL A 64 -8.02 -2.91 4.06
C VAL A 64 -8.30 -2.15 2.76
N GLY A 65 -7.78 -0.92 2.64
CA GLY A 65 -7.94 -0.07 1.47
C GLY A 65 -6.64 0.67 1.20
N LEU A 66 -6.27 0.76 -0.07
CA LEU A 66 -5.05 1.41 -0.53
C LEU A 66 -5.40 2.36 -1.68
N GLU A 67 -4.76 3.53 -1.71
CA GLU A 67 -4.83 4.45 -2.85
C GLU A 67 -3.52 5.20 -3.00
N VAL A 68 -2.99 5.26 -4.22
CA VAL A 68 -1.81 6.08 -4.51
C VAL A 68 -2.25 7.39 -5.15
N TYR A 69 -1.82 8.51 -4.56
CA TYR A 69 -1.95 9.81 -5.20
C TYR A 69 -0.70 10.65 -4.95
N LYS A 70 -0.07 11.09 -6.04
CA LYS A 70 1.24 11.78 -6.01
C LYS A 70 2.26 10.97 -5.19
N LYS A 71 2.85 11.58 -4.17
CA LYS A 71 3.90 10.99 -3.32
C LYS A 71 3.33 10.26 -2.08
N ARG A 72 2.03 9.98 -2.05
CA ARG A 72 1.36 9.38 -0.90
C ARG A 72 0.72 8.06 -1.30
N LEU A 73 1.03 7.01 -0.53
CA LEU A 73 0.21 5.80 -0.49
C LEU A 73 -0.69 5.93 0.74
N PHE A 74 -1.98 6.08 0.51
CA PHE A 74 -3.00 6.13 1.55
C PHE A 74 -3.45 4.73 1.94
N LEU A 75 -3.79 4.57 3.22
CA LEU A 75 -4.24 3.33 3.83
C LEU A 75 -5.47 3.62 4.69
N THR A 76 -6.50 2.79 4.56
CA THR A 76 -7.63 2.76 5.51
C THR A 76 -7.45 1.65 6.53
N LEU A 77 -7.68 1.98 7.80
CA LEU A 77 -7.52 1.11 8.96
C LEU A 77 -8.82 1.18 9.78
N PRO A 78 -9.90 0.50 9.33
CA PRO A 78 -11.22 0.61 9.94
C PRO A 78 -11.20 0.26 11.43
N ARG A 79 -12.07 0.90 12.22
CA ARG A 79 -12.18 0.66 13.67
C ARG A 79 -13.06 -0.55 14.00
N TRP A 80 -12.75 -1.70 13.40
CA TRP A 80 -13.47 -2.97 13.68
C TRP A 80 -13.16 -3.55 15.05
N LYS A 81 -12.01 -3.19 15.61
CA LYS A 81 -11.55 -3.55 16.95
C LYS A 81 -11.05 -2.29 17.67
N PRO A 82 -10.98 -2.28 19.01
CA PRO A 82 -10.42 -1.17 19.76
C PRO A 82 -8.91 -1.02 19.52
N GLY A 83 -8.36 0.14 19.88
CA GLY A 83 -6.92 0.39 19.82
C GLY A 83 -6.41 0.81 18.44
N ILE A 84 -7.24 1.51 17.66
CA ILE A 84 -6.83 2.07 16.37
C ILE A 84 -6.61 3.58 16.54
N PRO A 85 -5.36 4.07 16.48
CA PRO A 85 -5.07 5.49 16.71
C PRO A 85 -5.60 6.41 15.61
N ALA A 86 -5.45 6.01 14.35
CA ALA A 86 -5.93 6.75 13.19
C ALA A 86 -6.40 5.78 12.11
N SER A 87 -7.59 6.03 11.57
CA SER A 87 -8.28 5.12 10.65
C SER A 87 -8.11 5.48 9.16
N LEU A 88 -7.50 6.62 8.87
CA LEU A 88 -7.01 7.01 7.55
C LEU A 88 -5.61 7.60 7.70
N ALA A 89 -4.64 7.02 6.99
CA ALA A 89 -3.26 7.46 7.07
C ALA A 89 -2.56 7.31 5.73
N TYR A 90 -1.32 7.79 5.64
CA TYR A 90 -0.48 7.60 4.48
C TYR A 90 1.00 7.42 4.84
N ILE A 91 1.75 6.90 3.87
CA ILE A 91 3.21 6.93 3.87
C ILE A 91 3.71 7.79 2.70
N ASN A 92 4.92 8.34 2.84
CA ASN A 92 5.60 9.01 1.74
C ASN A 92 6.33 7.96 0.89
N ILE A 93 5.90 7.77 -0.36
CA ILE A 93 6.50 6.75 -1.24
C ILE A 93 7.93 7.09 -1.69
N ASN A 94 8.35 8.34 -1.52
CA ASN A 94 9.72 8.76 -1.79
C ASN A 94 10.67 8.45 -0.62
N ASP A 95 10.15 8.04 0.53
CA ASP A 95 10.98 7.59 1.64
C ASP A 95 11.49 6.17 1.36
N THR A 96 12.80 6.04 1.19
CA THR A 96 13.48 4.77 0.89
C THR A 96 14.28 4.25 2.09
N THR A 97 14.09 4.82 3.28
CA THR A 97 14.86 4.44 4.47
C THR A 97 14.43 3.09 5.04
N THR A 98 13.20 2.64 4.75
CA THR A 98 12.63 1.39 5.25
C THR A 98 11.51 0.88 4.33
N GLN A 99 11.28 -0.43 4.33
CA GLN A 99 10.11 -1.06 3.71
C GLN A 99 8.89 -1.12 4.66
N SER A 100 9.07 -0.72 5.93
CA SER A 100 8.02 -0.69 6.96
C SER A 100 7.83 0.73 7.52
N PRO A 101 7.58 1.75 6.68
CA PRO A 101 7.47 3.13 7.15
C PRO A 101 6.30 3.30 8.12
N LYS A 102 6.48 4.18 9.09
CA LYS A 102 5.42 4.56 10.03
C LYS A 102 4.37 5.38 9.29
N LEU A 103 3.11 5.18 9.68
CA LEU A 103 1.96 5.86 9.12
C LEU A 103 1.82 7.28 9.66
N ARG A 104 1.40 8.20 8.78
CA ARG A 104 1.01 9.57 9.12
C ARG A 104 -0.49 9.71 8.99
N PRO A 105 -1.22 10.07 10.06
CA PRO A 105 -2.66 10.30 9.97
C PRO A 105 -3.04 11.39 8.98
N TYR A 106 -4.20 11.24 8.34
CA TYR A 106 -4.70 12.18 7.34
C TYR A 106 -6.14 12.62 7.63
N PRO A 107 -6.44 13.93 7.58
CA PRO A 107 -5.51 15.03 7.30
C PRO A 107 -4.56 15.34 8.47
N SER A 108 -4.90 14.93 9.69
CA SER A 108 -4.09 15.12 10.90
C SER A 108 -4.55 14.18 12.01
N TRP A 109 -3.80 14.09 13.11
CA TRP A 109 -4.22 13.40 14.33
C TRP A 109 -5.58 13.88 14.86
N ASN A 110 -5.89 15.18 14.75
CA ASN A 110 -7.12 15.77 15.28
C ASN A 110 -8.40 15.23 14.62
N ALA A 111 -8.32 14.80 13.36
CA ALA A 111 -9.45 14.22 12.63
C ALA A 111 -9.86 12.83 13.16
N HIS A 112 -9.00 12.19 13.97
CA HIS A 112 -9.18 10.82 14.48
C HIS A 112 -9.41 10.76 15.99
N ARG A 113 -9.77 11.88 16.63
CA ARG A 113 -10.16 11.94 18.05
C ARG A 113 -11.19 10.86 18.40
N GLN A 114 -11.13 10.31 19.61
CA GLN A 114 -12.00 9.18 19.99
C GLN A 114 -13.39 9.69 20.37
N MET A 115 -14.42 8.85 20.23
CA MET A 115 -15.74 9.18 20.79
C MET A 115 -15.63 9.30 22.32
N GLY A 116 -15.97 10.48 22.85
CA GLY A 116 -15.80 10.84 24.26
C GLY A 116 -15.13 12.20 24.48
N ASP A 117 -14.47 12.72 23.45
CA ASP A 117 -14.06 14.13 23.40
C ASP A 117 -15.30 15.03 23.21
N GLU A 118 -15.21 16.33 23.56
CA GLU A 118 -16.34 17.29 23.45
C GLU A 118 -16.94 17.38 22.03
N GLU A 119 -16.20 16.90 21.04
CA GLU A 119 -16.58 16.85 19.63
C GLU A 119 -16.42 15.42 19.06
N ALA A 120 -17.35 15.01 18.22
CA ALA A 120 -17.27 13.74 17.51
C ALA A 120 -16.08 13.73 16.51
N PRO A 121 -15.47 12.56 16.24
CA PRO A 121 -14.43 12.45 15.22
C PRO A 121 -14.96 12.86 13.85
N GLU A 122 -14.12 13.57 13.09
CA GLU A 122 -14.36 13.84 11.67
C GLU A 122 -14.26 12.55 10.84
N ILE A 123 -13.32 11.67 11.21
CA ILE A 123 -13.06 10.41 10.53
C ILE A 123 -13.10 9.28 11.55
N VAL A 124 -14.05 8.38 11.34
CA VAL A 124 -14.35 7.33 12.32
C VAL A 124 -13.82 6.01 11.81
N SER A 125 -14.43 5.38 10.81
CA SER A 125 -14.03 4.07 10.29
C SER A 125 -14.06 3.97 8.75
N PRO A 126 -13.13 4.63 8.04
CA PRO A 126 -12.93 4.46 6.59
C PRO A 126 -12.70 3.01 6.17
N PHE A 127 -13.41 2.57 5.12
CA PHE A 127 -13.29 1.23 4.54
C PHE A 127 -12.77 1.22 3.10
N ARG A 128 -13.17 2.19 2.29
CA ARG A 128 -12.74 2.34 0.89
C ARG A 128 -12.32 3.77 0.62
N ILE A 129 -11.29 3.92 -0.21
CA ILE A 129 -10.76 5.22 -0.61
C ILE A 129 -10.49 5.23 -2.12
N ARG A 130 -10.61 6.42 -2.72
CA ARG A 130 -10.28 6.65 -4.13
C ARG A 130 -9.86 8.10 -4.35
N ALA A 131 -8.72 8.33 -5.00
CA ALA A 131 -8.32 9.64 -5.45
C ALA A 131 -8.80 9.87 -6.88
N ASP A 132 -9.38 11.04 -7.15
CA ASP A 132 -9.75 11.39 -8.53
C ASP A 132 -8.65 12.20 -9.24
N ARG A 133 -8.88 12.47 -10.53
CA ARG A 133 -7.96 13.24 -11.38
C ARG A 133 -7.70 14.66 -10.89
N CYS A 134 -8.60 15.21 -10.07
CA CYS A 134 -8.48 16.55 -9.49
C CYS A 134 -7.71 16.53 -8.15
N GLY A 135 -7.35 15.35 -7.65
CA GLY A 135 -6.67 15.20 -6.37
C GLY A 135 -7.57 15.28 -5.16
N ARG A 136 -8.88 15.07 -5.34
CA ARG A 136 -9.81 14.88 -4.22
C ARG A 136 -9.74 13.43 -3.79
N LEU A 137 -9.63 13.19 -2.49
CA LEU A 137 -9.70 11.87 -1.90
C LEU A 137 -11.14 11.61 -1.44
N TRP A 138 -11.79 10.66 -2.08
CA TRP A 138 -13.13 10.19 -1.72
C TRP A 138 -12.99 9.07 -0.70
N VAL A 139 -13.66 9.21 0.44
CA VAL A 139 -13.58 8.27 1.56
C VAL A 139 -14.98 7.74 1.85
N LEU A 140 -15.13 6.42 1.88
CA LEU A 140 -16.33 5.77 2.38
C LEU A 140 -16.10 5.44 3.86
N ASP A 141 -16.70 6.24 4.73
CA ASP A 141 -16.69 6.03 6.18
C ASP A 141 -17.92 5.23 6.62
N THR A 142 -17.72 4.18 7.42
CA THR A 142 -18.79 3.31 7.90
C THR A 142 -19.41 3.77 9.22
N GLY A 143 -18.92 4.84 9.83
CA GLY A 143 -19.55 5.48 11.00
C GLY A 143 -18.61 5.73 12.15
#